data_AF-A0A378SI46-F1
#
_entry.id   AF-A0A378SI46-F1
#
_cell.length_a   1.000
_cell.length_b   1.000
_cell.length_c   1.000
_cell.angle_alpha   90.00
_cell.angle_beta   90.00
_cell.angle_gamma   90.00
#
_symmetry.space_group_name_H-M   'P 1'
#
loop_
_entity.id
_entity.type
_entity.pdbx_description
1 polymer ?
#
loop_
_entity_poly.entity_id
_entity_poly.type
_entity_poly.pdbx_seq_one_letter_code
_entity_poly.pdbx_strand_id
1 'polypeptide(L)' 'METLLPPTVRQARWFIVGGLVAAVMGVVRIVGFVNYGGLVALVMGTVFLGLALASLAAGIIRIRRGDDPGRPSGPTRT' A
#
# COMPACT_ATOMS: atom_id res chain seq x y z
N MET A 1 -13.11 -21.25 -3.45
CA MET A 1 -13.68 -19.92 -3.79
C MET A 1 -12.87 -19.36 -4.92
N GLU A 2 -13.33 -19.58 -6.15
CA GLU A 2 -12.69 -19.04 -7.36
C GLU A 2 -12.78 -17.52 -7.30
N THR A 3 -11.62 -16.87 -7.16
CA THR A 3 -11.57 -15.42 -6.99
C THR A 3 -11.78 -14.81 -8.37
N LEU A 4 -12.98 -14.31 -8.64
CA LEU A 4 -13.31 -13.51 -9.85
C LEU A 4 -12.48 -12.22 -9.99
N LEU A 5 -11.61 -11.91 -9.02
CA LEU A 5 -10.76 -10.74 -9.02
C LEU A 5 -9.36 -11.09 -9.56
N PRO A 6 -8.85 -10.34 -10.56
CA PRO A 6 -7.49 -10.49 -11.06
C PRO A 6 -6.46 -10.46 -9.91
N PRO A 7 -5.41 -11.30 -9.95
CA PRO A 7 -4.42 -11.39 -8.87
C PRO A 7 -3.71 -10.05 -8.58
N THR A 8 -3.61 -9.17 -9.57
CA THR A 8 -3.12 -7.79 -9.46
C THR A 8 -3.97 -6.95 -8.50
N VAL A 9 -5.30 -7.05 -8.58
CA VAL A 9 -6.23 -6.33 -7.70
C VAL A 9 -6.16 -6.86 -6.27
N ARG A 10 -6.02 -8.18 -6.11
CA ARG A 10 -5.84 -8.81 -4.79
C ARG A 10 -4.56 -8.34 -4.11
N GLN A 11 -3.46 -8.22 -4.85
CA GLN A 11 -2.19 -7.74 -4.31
C GLN A 11 -2.23 -6.25 -3.98
N ALA A 12 -2.86 -5.43 -4.84
CA ALA A 12 -3.09 -4.01 -4.57
C ALA A 12 -3.90 -3.77 -3.28
N ARG A 13 -4.94 -4.58 -3.06
CA ARG A 13 -5.72 -4.54 -1.81
C ARG A 13 -4.85 -4.77 -0.58
N TRP A 14 -3.92 -5.72 -0.62
CA TRP A 14 -3.00 -5.96 0.49
C TRP A 14 -2.02 -4.81 0.73
N PHE A 15 -1.55 -4.13 -0.32
CA PHE A 15 -0.73 -2.92 -0.16
C PHE A 15 -1.53 -1.79 0.51
N ILE A 16 -2.79 -1.60 0.14
CA ILE A 16 -3.65 -0.58 0.77
C ILE A 16 -3.87 -0.91 2.25
N VAL A 17 -4.19 -2.17 2.57
CA VAL A 17 -4.39 -2.63 3.96
C VAL A 17 -3.11 -2.45 4.79
N GLY A 18 -1.95 -2.86 4.26
CA GLY A 18 -0.67 -2.69 4.94
C GLY A 18 -0.32 -1.21 5.17
N GLY A 19 -0.61 -0.36 4.17
CA GLY A 19 -0.44 1.08 4.29
C GLY A 19 -1.33 1.71 5.36
N LEU A 20 -2.59 1.27 5.45
CA LEU A 20 -3.53 1.73 6.48
C LEU A 20 -3.05 1.38 7.88
N VAL A 21 -2.60 0.14 8.10
CA VAL A 21 -2.06 -0.30 9.40
C VAL A 21 -0.83 0.53 9.78
N ALA A 22 0.07 0.76 8.82
CA ALA A 22 1.25 1.60 9.04
C ALA A 22 0.84 3.05 9.38
N ALA A 23 -0.18 3.62 8.73
CA ALA A 23 -0.68 4.95 9.03
C ALA A 23 -1.20 5.06 10.47
N VAL A 24 -2.02 4.10 10.89
CA VAL A 24 -2.57 4.05 12.26
C VAL A 24 -1.44 3.97 13.29
N MET A 25 -0.47 3.08 13.07
CA MET A 25 0.70 2.95 13.96
C MET A 25 1.53 4.25 14.02
N GLY A 26 1.72 4.90 12.88
CA GLY A 26 2.43 6.17 12.80
C GLY A 26 1.72 7.28 13.58
N VAL A 27 0.39 7.39 13.42
CA VAL A 27 -0.43 8.37 14.15
C VAL A 27 -0.38 8.11 15.65
N VAL A 28 -0.56 6.87 16.10
CA VAL A 28 -0.48 6.51 17.53
C VAL A 28 0.89 6.90 18.12
N ARG A 29 1.97 6.68 17.37
CA ARG A 29 3.33 7.07 17.77
C ARG A 29 3.52 8.57 17.85
N ILE A 30 3.02 9.34 16.89
CA ILE A 30 3.07 10.81 16.94
C ILE A 30 2.26 11.35 18.10
N VAL A 31 1.04 10.85 18.32
CA VAL A 31 0.21 11.24 19.47
C VAL A 31 0.92 10.90 20.78
N GLY A 32 1.57 9.73 20.87
CA GLY A 32 2.40 9.36 22.02
C GLY A 32 3.56 10.34 22.25
N PHE A 33 4.25 10.77 21.18
CA PHE A 33 5.29 11.78 21.27
C PHE A 33 4.76 13.14 21.76
N VAL A 34 3.62 13.59 21.24
CA VAL A 34 3.02 14.87 21.65
C VAL A 34 2.62 14.86 23.13
N ASN A 35 2.11 13.73 23.63
CA ASN A 35 1.64 13.64 25.02
C ASN A 35 2.77 13.40 26.03
N TYR A 36 3.74 12.55 25.70
CA TYR A 36 4.73 12.05 26.67
C TYR A 36 6.17 12.47 26.34
N GLY A 37 6.42 13.08 25.18
CA GLY A 37 7.76 13.31 24.66
C GLY A 37 8.46 12.01 24.27
N GLY A 38 9.58 12.13 23.54
CA GLY A 38 10.44 10.99 23.21
C GLY A 38 10.81 10.90 21.74
N LEU A 39 12.09 11.13 21.43
CA LEU A 39 12.63 11.12 20.07
C LEU A 39 12.31 9.81 19.31
N VAL A 40 12.38 8.68 20.00
CA VAL A 40 12.09 7.35 19.41
C VAL A 40 10.62 7.23 19.01
N ALA A 41 9.70 7.82 19.78
CA ALA A 41 8.28 7.85 19.43
C ALA A 41 8.06 8.66 18.15
N LEU A 42 8.69 9.84 18.06
CA LEU A 42 8.63 10.69 16.88
C LEU A 42 9.18 9.97 15.65
N VAL A 43 10.43 9.49 15.71
CA VAL A 43 11.12 8.82 14.58
C VAL A 43 10.32 7.63 14.07
N MET A 44 9.84 6.77 14.97
CA MET A 44 9.01 5.63 14.57
C MET A 44 7.69 6.09 13.94
N GLY A 45 7.06 7.14 14.49
CA GLY A 45 5.87 7.76 13.91
C GLY A 45 6.09 8.19 12.46
N THR A 46 7.17 8.90 12.19
CA THR A 46 7.54 9.36 10.84
C THR A 46 7.84 8.19 9.91
N VAL A 47 8.57 7.16 10.37
CA VAL A 47 8.88 5.97 9.58
C VAL A 47 7.61 5.23 9.18
N PHE A 48 6.69 4.99 10.11
CA PHE A 48 5.43 4.32 9.85
C PHE A 48 4.53 5.11 8.89
N LEU A 49 4.48 6.44 9.03
CA LEU A 49 3.77 7.30 8.07
C LEU A 49 4.41 7.29 6.68
N GLY A 50 5.74 7.32 6.60
CA GLY A 50 6.46 7.17 5.33
C GLY A 50 6.15 5.83 4.65
N LEU A 51 6.12 4.74 5.43
CA LEU A 51 5.76 3.42 4.93
C LEU A 51 4.31 3.37 4.43
N ALA A 52 3.38 4.04 5.13
CA ALA A 52 2.00 4.16 4.69
C ALA A 52 1.87 4.83 3.32
N LEU A 53 2.57 5.95 3.12
CA LEU A 53 2.60 6.66 1.84
C LEU A 53 3.21 5.81 0.73
N ALA A 54 4.33 5.14 1.01
CA ALA A 54 4.97 4.25 0.04
C ALA A 54 4.05 3.09 -0.37
N SER A 55 3.33 2.51 0.58
CA SER A 55 2.39 1.41 0.33
C SER A 55 1.17 1.88 -0.47
N LEU A 56 0.66 3.09 -0.20
CA LEU A 56 -0.41 3.70 -0.98
C LEU A 56 0.04 3.96 -2.42
N ALA A 57 1.22 4.54 -2.61
CA ALA A 57 1.80 4.79 -3.93
C ALA A 57 1.98 3.48 -4.72
N ALA A 58 2.53 2.44 -4.08
CA ALA A 58 2.67 1.12 -4.69
C ALA A 58 1.32 0.51 -5.10
N GLY A 59 0.29 0.66 -4.25
CA GLY A 59 -1.08 0.25 -4.56
C GLY A 59 -1.64 0.97 -5.80
N ILE A 60 -1.52 2.30 -5.85
CA ILE A 60 -2.01 3.12 -6.97
C ILE A 60 -1.29 2.76 -8.28
N ILE A 61 0.05 2.64 -8.26
CA ILE A 61 0.84 2.28 -9.44
C ILE A 61 0.39 0.91 -9.98
N ARG A 62 0.08 -0.03 -9.08
CA ARG A 62 -0.31 -1.38 -9.48
C ARG A 62 -1.74 -1.47 -10.00
N ILE A 63 -2.66 -0.66 -9.47
CA ILE A 63 -4.00 -0.52 -10.04
C ILE A 63 -3.87 0.04 -11.47
N ARG A 64 -3.16 1.16 -11.65
CA ARG A 64 -2.95 1.78 -12.97
C ARG A 64 -2.27 0.86 -14.00
N ARG A 65 -1.30 0.03 -13.59
CA ARG A 65 -0.67 -0.97 -14.47
C ARG A 65 -1.51 -2.22 -14.69
N GLY A 66 -2.44 -2.53 -13.78
CA GLY A 66 -3.40 -3.61 -13.94
C GLY A 66 -4.53 -3.25 -14.91
N ASP A 67 -4.78 -1.94 -15.08
CA ASP A 67 -5.78 -1.36 -15.98
C ASP A 67 -5.27 -1.18 -17.43
N ASP A 68 -4.29 -1.98 -17.90
CA ASP A 68 -3.92 -2.11 -19.32
C ASP A 68 -4.60 -3.38 -19.89
N PRO A 69 -5.87 -3.35 -20.32
CA PRO A 69 -6.59 -4.51 -20.83
C PRO A 69 -6.40 -4.65 -22.35
N GLY A 70 -5.50 -3.86 -22.94
CA GLY A 70 -5.58 -3.44 -24.35
C GLY A 70 -4.52 -3.99 -25.29
N ARG A 71 -3.67 -4.95 -24.89
CA ARG A 71 -2.84 -5.67 -25.86
C ARG A 71 -3.41 -7.06 -26.12
N PRO A 72 -4.22 -7.24 -27.18
CA PRO A 72 -4.39 -8.57 -27.73
C PRO A 72 -3.01 -8.99 -28.26
N SER A 73 -2.31 -9.82 -27.50
CA SER A 73 -1.28 -10.69 -28.06
C SER A 73 -2.02 -11.66 -28.98
N GLY A 74 -2.22 -11.22 -30.23
CA GLY A 74 -2.80 -12.04 -31.29
C GLY A 74 -2.01 -13.35 -31.44
N PRO A 75 -2.66 -14.41 -31.93
CA PRO A 75 -2.03 -15.71 -32.01
C PRO A 75 -0.98 -15.68 -33.12
N THR A 76 0.31 -15.73 -32.77
CA THR A 76 1.31 -16.24 -33.71
C THR A 76 1.17 -17.77 -33.73
N ARG A 77 0.10 -18.25 -34.37
CA ARG A 77 -0.01 -19.64 -34.80
C ARG A 77 0.85 -19.79 -36.06
N THR A 78 1.82 -20.70 -35.93
CA THR A 78 2.46 -21.54 -36.96
C THR A 78 3.16 -20.84 -38.11
#